data_AF-A0A4U9HNG5-F1
#
_entry.id   AF-A0A4U9HNG5-F1
#
_cell.length_a   1.000
_cell.length_b   1.000
_cell.length_c   1.000
_cell.angle_alpha   90.00
_cell.angle_beta   90.00
_cell.angle_gamma   90.00
#
_symmetry.space_group_name_H-M   'P 1'
#
loop_
_entity.id
_entity.type
_entity.pdbx_description
1 polymer ?
#
loop_
_entity_poly.entity_id
_entity_poly.type
_entity_poly.pdbx_seq_one_letter_code
_entity_poly.pdbx_strand_id
1 'polypeptide(L)'
;MDSLIPPVVDALSGQPESKHAPVRVDRWPVCWQAEIFLRDAAPPPPGVYWSRVTQRQATHFIMAGQQPVTEWAAWLQQHFGLEG
;
A
#
# COMPACT_ATOMS: atom_id res chain seq x y z
N MET A 1 6.70 -1.64 5.77
CA MET A 1 7.35 -1.17 7.01
C MET A 1 6.87 0.26 7.19
N ASP A 2 5.95 0.45 8.13
CA ASP A 2 5.35 1.72 8.52
C ASP A 2 6.37 2.84 8.65
N SER A 3 6.12 3.98 8.02
CA SER A 3 6.76 5.23 8.42
C SER A 3 5.84 6.40 8.14
N LEU A 4 4.88 6.58 9.06
CA LEU A 4 4.16 7.83 9.24
C LEU A 4 4.04 8.09 10.74
N ILE A 5 5.19 8.21 11.40
CA ILE A 5 5.27 8.74 12.75
C ILE A 5 6.34 9.83 12.75
N PRO A 6 5.98 11.11 12.82
CA PRO A 6 6.96 12.18 12.97
C PRO A 6 7.59 12.12 14.37
N PRO A 7 8.91 12.30 14.52
CA PRO A 7 9.57 12.36 15.81
C PRO A 7 9.42 13.77 16.37
N VAL A 8 8.41 13.99 17.20
CA VAL A 8 8.36 15.15 18.09
C VAL A 8 8.56 14.64 19.50
N VAL A 9 9.68 15.00 20.12
CA VAL A 9 10.02 14.72 21.51
C VAL A 9 10.17 16.06 22.23
N ASP A 10 9.39 16.29 23.28
CA ASP A 10 9.37 17.53 24.06
C ASP A 10 10.54 17.62 25.07
N ALA A 11 11.10 18.82 25.26
CA ALA A 11 12.40 19.03 25.89
C ALA A 11 12.39 19.33 27.41
N LEU A 12 11.26 19.23 28.12
CA LEU A 12 11.22 19.65 29.54
C LEU A 12 10.91 18.57 30.60
N SER A 13 10.55 17.33 30.24
CA SER A 13 10.09 16.35 31.25
C SER A 13 10.48 14.87 31.06
N GLY A 14 11.08 14.45 29.95
CA GLY A 14 11.53 13.04 29.77
C GLY A 14 10.42 11.97 29.81
N GLN A 15 9.15 12.38 29.77
CA GLN A 15 7.96 11.53 29.62
C GLN A 15 7.25 12.04 28.37
N PRO A 16 7.12 11.27 27.27
CA PRO A 16 6.49 11.80 26.07
C PRO A 16 4.97 11.88 26.27
N GLU A 17 4.44 13.09 26.16
CA GLU A 17 3.00 13.34 26.04
C GLU A 17 2.42 12.63 24.81
N SER A 18 1.94 11.41 25.03
CA SER A 18 1.06 10.74 24.09
C SER A 18 -0.32 11.36 24.24
N LYS A 19 -0.68 12.30 23.34
CA LYS A 19 -2.05 12.63 22.87
C LYS A 19 -2.18 14.11 22.43
N HIS A 20 -1.59 14.50 21.30
CA HIS A 20 -2.20 15.42 20.30
C HIS A 20 -1.11 16.01 19.40
N ALA A 21 -0.64 15.22 18.44
CA ALA A 21 -0.13 15.79 17.19
C ALA A 21 -1.35 16.00 16.27
N PRO A 22 -1.70 17.24 15.87
CA PRO A 22 -2.75 17.45 14.88
C PRO A 22 -2.30 16.84 13.55
N VAL A 23 -2.88 15.70 13.18
CA VAL A 23 -2.66 15.06 11.88
C VAL A 23 -3.71 15.57 10.89
N ARG A 24 -3.27 15.99 9.70
CA ARG A 24 -4.17 16.31 8.59
C ARG A 24 -4.30 15.08 7.72
N VAL A 25 -5.51 14.52 7.66
CA VAL A 25 -5.83 13.41 6.75
C VAL A 25 -6.36 14.03 5.46
N ASP A 26 -5.60 13.93 4.39
CA ASP A 26 -6.05 14.31 3.05
C ASP A 26 -6.53 13.07 2.29
N ARG A 27 -7.53 13.24 1.40
CA ARG A 27 -7.94 12.17 0.50
C ARG A 27 -6.79 11.83 -0.43
N TRP A 28 -6.41 10.55 -0.46
CA TRP A 28 -5.53 10.03 -1.48
C TRP A 28 -6.33 9.86 -2.79
N PRO A 29 -6.00 10.59 -3.88
CA PRO A 29 -6.81 10.58 -5.10
C PRO A 29 -6.56 9.29 -5.89
N VAL A 30 -7.36 8.27 -5.56
CA VAL A 30 -7.31 6.96 -6.22
C VAL A 30 -7.99 7.04 -7.59
N CYS A 31 -7.30 6.57 -8.62
CA CYS A 31 -7.85 6.43 -9.98
C CYS A 31 -8.43 5.03 -10.23
N TRP A 32 -7.91 4.00 -9.55
CA TRP A 32 -8.39 2.63 -9.67
C TRP A 32 -8.19 1.85 -8.38
N GLN A 33 -9.01 0.82 -8.20
CA GLN A 33 -8.90 -0.17 -7.13
C GLN A 33 -9.03 -1.56 -7.75
N ALA A 34 -8.24 -2.52 -7.26
CA ALA A 34 -8.24 -3.89 -7.79
C ALA A 34 -7.92 -4.92 -6.71
N GLU A 35 -8.43 -6.13 -6.90
CA GLU A 35 -8.13 -7.30 -6.10
C GLU A 35 -7.52 -8.38 -7.00
N ILE A 36 -6.35 -8.92 -6.62
CA ILE A 36 -5.62 -9.94 -7.39
C ILE A 36 -5.37 -11.16 -6.54
N PHE A 37 -5.70 -12.33 -7.10
CA PHE A 37 -5.43 -13.63 -6.50
C PHE A 37 -4.33 -14.34 -7.30
N LEU A 38 -3.18 -14.55 -6.66
CA LEU A 38 -2.05 -15.26 -7.24
C LEU A 38 -1.90 -16.62 -6.56
N ARG A 39 -1.57 -17.68 -7.32
CA ARG A 39 -1.23 -18.98 -6.73
C ARG A 39 0.14 -18.94 -6.05
N ASP A 40 1.10 -18.28 -6.68
CA ASP A 40 2.47 -18.17 -6.18
C ASP A 40 2.72 -16.83 -5.48
N ALA A 41 3.76 -16.80 -4.64
CA ALA A 41 4.17 -15.57 -3.99
C ALA A 41 4.84 -14.64 -5.00
N ALA A 42 4.27 -13.46 -5.21
CA ALA A 42 4.85 -12.41 -6.04
C ALA A 42 5.25 -11.18 -5.19
N PRO A 43 6.28 -10.44 -5.60
CA PRO A 43 6.59 -9.15 -4.99
C PRO A 43 5.45 -8.15 -5.26
N PRO A 44 5.18 -7.22 -4.33
CA PRO A 44 4.18 -6.20 -4.55
C PRO A 44 4.66 -5.20 -5.63
N PRO A 45 3.75 -4.71 -6.49
CA PRO A 45 4.09 -3.71 -7.49
C PRO A 45 4.52 -2.39 -6.84
N PRO A 46 5.57 -1.72 -7.36
CA PRO A 46 6.00 -0.42 -6.87
C PRO A 46 5.02 0.68 -7.29
N GLY A 47 4.95 1.77 -6.51
CA GLY A 47 4.20 2.98 -6.90
C GLY A 47 2.68 2.88 -6.77
N VAL A 48 2.17 1.81 -6.16
CA VAL A 48 0.75 1.64 -5.84
C VAL A 48 0.58 1.38 -4.35
N TYR A 49 -0.59 1.75 -3.82
CA TYR A 49 -0.99 1.28 -2.51
C TYR A 49 -1.37 -0.19 -2.61
N TRP A 50 -0.87 -1.02 -1.71
CA TRP A 50 -1.17 -2.43 -1.68
C TRP A 50 -1.30 -2.94 -0.24
N SER A 51 -2.15 -3.95 -0.08
CA SER A 51 -2.26 -4.77 1.12
C SER A 51 -2.25 -6.24 0.70
N ARG A 52 -1.50 -7.07 1.40
CA ARG A 52 -1.40 -8.51 1.14
C ARG A 52 -2.15 -9.28 2.21
N VAL A 53 -3.11 -10.09 1.79
CA VAL A 53 -3.85 -11.02 2.63
C VAL A 53 -3.29 -12.42 2.38
N THR A 54 -2.63 -12.99 3.39
CA THR A 54 -2.11 -14.36 3.33
C THR A 54 -3.28 -15.34 3.35
N GLN A 55 -3.49 -16.10 2.28
CA GLN A 55 -4.42 -17.22 2.25
C GLN A 55 -3.66 -18.54 2.15
N ARG A 56 -4.29 -19.66 2.54
CA ARG A 56 -3.64 -20.98 2.59
C ARG A 56 -3.20 -21.51 1.22
N GLN A 57 -3.83 -21.06 0.14
CA GLN A 57 -3.63 -21.60 -1.22
C GLN A 57 -3.42 -20.50 -2.27
N ALA A 58 -3.38 -19.23 -1.85
CA ALA A 58 -3.22 -18.09 -2.74
C ALA A 58 -2.66 -16.89 -1.97
N THR A 59 -1.97 -16.01 -2.69
CA THR A 59 -1.67 -14.66 -2.26
C THR A 59 -2.77 -13.74 -2.78
N HIS A 60 -3.50 -13.08 -1.88
CA HIS A 60 -4.49 -12.08 -2.25
C HIS A 60 -3.90 -10.68 -2.05
N PHE A 61 -3.92 -9.85 -3.08
CA PHE A 61 -3.52 -8.46 -3.04
C PHE A 61 -4.72 -7.54 -3.26
N ILE A 62 -4.93 -6.63 -2.33
CA ILE A 62 -5.84 -5.49 -2.49
C ILE A 62 -4.99 -4.30 -2.86
N MET A 63 -5.28 -3.64 -3.96
CA MET A 63 -4.45 -2.58 -4.51
C MET A 63 -5.26 -1.38 -4.96
N ALA A 64 -4.59 -0.25 -4.99
CA ALA A 64 -5.11 0.98 -5.52
C ALA A 64 -3.97 1.80 -6.12
N GLY A 65 -4.26 2.61 -7.12
CA GLY A 65 -3.26 3.48 -7.75
C GLY A 65 -3.82 4.85 -8.12
N GLN A 66 -2.92 5.83 -8.23
CA GLN A 66 -3.24 7.21 -8.62
C GLN A 66 -3.00 7.49 -10.10
N GLN A 67 -2.42 6.53 -10.83
CA GLN A 67 -2.20 6.63 -12.26
C GLN A 67 -3.20 5.71 -12.96
N PRO A 68 -3.95 6.19 -13.96
CA PRO A 68 -4.88 5.35 -14.69
C PRO A 68 -4.12 4.23 -15.42
N VAL A 69 -4.67 3.01 -15.37
CA VAL A 69 -4.16 1.87 -16.13
C VAL A 69 -4.98 1.76 -17.41
N THR A 70 -4.33 1.92 -18.56
CA THR A 70 -4.99 1.81 -19.87
C THR A 70 -5.14 0.35 -20.31
N GLU A 71 -4.14 -0.48 -20.04
CA GLU A 71 -4.06 -1.88 -20.49
C GLU A 71 -3.73 -2.80 -19.31
N TRP A 72 -4.76 -3.46 -18.76
CA TRP A 72 -4.60 -4.30 -17.58
C TRP A 72 -3.74 -5.53 -17.81
N ALA A 73 -3.84 -6.18 -18.97
CA ALA A 73 -3.03 -7.35 -19.29
C ALA A 73 -1.54 -7.01 -19.32
N ALA A 74 -1.16 -5.91 -20.00
CA ALA A 74 0.21 -5.42 -20.04
C ALA A 74 0.71 -5.02 -18.66
N TRP A 75 -0.13 -4.36 -17.85
CA TRP A 75 0.21 -3.99 -16.47
C TRP A 75 0.48 -5.23 -15.61
N LEU A 76 -0.39 -6.24 -15.68
CA LEU A 76 -0.22 -7.50 -14.94
C LEU A 76 1.04 -8.25 -15.39
N GLN A 77 1.34 -8.28 -16.68
CA GLN A 77 2.56 -8.89 -17.20
C GLN A 77 3.81 -8.14 -16.71
N GLN A 78 3.80 -6.81 -16.75
CA GLN A 78 4.92 -5.98 -16.30
C GLN A 78 5.20 -6.16 -14.79
N HIS A 79 4.15 -6.30 -13.98
CA HIS A 79 4.28 -6.30 -12.53
C HIS A 79 4.35 -7.70 -11.90
N PHE A 80 3.72 -8.70 -12.53
CA PHE A 80 3.62 -10.06 -12.00
C PHE A 80 4.15 -11.13 -12.95
N GLY A 81 4.61 -10.76 -14.16
CA GLY A 81 5.10 -11.73 -15.14
C GLY A 81 4.04 -12.72 -15.63
N LEU A 82 2.76 -12.35 -15.50
CA LEU A 82 1.65 -13.21 -15.91
C LEU A 82 1.52 -13.15 -17.43
N GLU A 83 1.67 -14.30 -18.09
CA GLU A 83 1.28 -14.48 -19.48
C GLU A 83 -0.23 -14.72 -19.55
N GLY A 84 -0.92 -14.02 -20.44
CA GLY A 84 -2.37 -14.07 -20.61
C GLY A 84 -2.88 -15.35 -21.26
#